data_AF-A0A3E1Q8F0-F1
#
_entry.id   AF-A0A3E1Q8F0-F1
#
_cell.length_a   1.000
_cell.length_b   1.000
_cell.length_c   1.000
_cell.angle_alpha   90.00
_cell.angle_beta   90.00
_cell.angle_gamma   90.00
#
_symmetry.space_group_name_H-M   'P 1'
#
loop_
_entity.id
_entity.type
_entity.pdbx_description
1 polymer ?
#
loop_
_entity_poly.entity_id
_entity_poly.type
_entity_poly.pdbx_seq_one_letter_code
_entity_poly.pdbx_strand_id
1 'polypeptide(L)'
;MAILLKRQISDDEKKIVLERFGKTCFATGHPIDTDENIQFDHIKAYAQKGASEIDNIAPMCGKHNKQKGQLSLYDFKVKLKIDEFFDNGENLTLKDELEYLKSKKDLNGYGETISIIEQEENSIKVEIQNKNQNFTLYTCPTTDWNYFYATLPIEILDSDDDADNEIGLQPRYLIKEKVFNLFRHFQRHPVLQPSICRIHKNKILVFDGQHKIAGLLWGGRKKFECKVYLNPEPNLLNKTNISAHDKFAQTRFFSSIMVAKLGAQFGREFEEYKSLEDNKTKSELGFLNYIKEKEQLTKAELNKRFRSFLYNSILDDSNNKLANYVSKGNRSSVETPITMDMLEKSIFSNFLFRQPVETDMTTDKYIRETEFNNLVKLLNIIYEESLLNWDSEKTNSDPEQLKLSRIFRSKSIISWAEILFDSICASLKLFDSDDKLTLMHRNLSDKNFEEIKFNIRRLVNWNVWDSPLNSDIDRILSDNKSEIKKWFKEKGLTTGYLMGASE
;
A
#
# COMPACT_ATOMS: atom_id res chain seq x y z
N MET A 1 24.55 -12.77 -20.73
CA MET A 1 23.28 -12.99 -19.99
C MET A 1 22.90 -14.45 -20.15
N ALA A 2 23.05 -15.27 -19.09
CA ALA A 2 22.56 -16.64 -19.11
C ALA A 2 21.05 -16.60 -18.89
N ILE A 3 20.28 -17.05 -19.88
CA ILE A 3 18.87 -17.34 -19.76
C ILE A 3 18.75 -18.41 -18.65
N LEU A 4 18.09 -18.09 -17.54
CA LEU A 4 17.78 -19.04 -16.46
C LEU A 4 16.85 -20.13 -17.00
N LEU A 5 17.44 -21.17 -17.60
CA LEU A 5 16.76 -22.41 -17.95
C LEU A 5 16.24 -23.03 -16.65
N LYS A 6 14.91 -23.02 -16.45
CA LYS A 6 14.26 -23.88 -15.46
C LYS A 6 14.72 -25.31 -15.74
N ARG A 7 15.43 -25.95 -14.81
CA ARG A 7 15.75 -27.38 -14.90
C ARG A 7 14.43 -28.14 -15.08
N GLN A 8 14.22 -28.71 -16.25
CA GLN A 8 13.12 -29.64 -16.48
C GLN A 8 13.59 -31.01 -15.99
N ILE A 9 12.87 -31.58 -15.03
CA ILE A 9 13.17 -32.91 -14.51
C ILE A 9 12.78 -33.99 -15.52
N SER A 10 13.56 -35.07 -15.59
CA SER A 10 13.27 -36.22 -16.47
C SER A 10 12.06 -37.02 -15.99
N ASP A 11 11.51 -37.88 -16.84
CA ASP A 11 10.36 -38.72 -16.46
C ASP A 11 10.70 -39.75 -15.36
N ASP A 12 11.97 -40.16 -15.27
CA ASP A 12 12.45 -41.01 -14.17
C ASP A 12 12.56 -40.22 -12.85
N GLU A 13 13.02 -38.97 -12.90
CA GLU A 13 13.05 -38.08 -11.72
C GLU A 13 11.64 -37.76 -11.22
N LYS A 14 10.66 -37.58 -12.12
CA LYS A 14 9.24 -37.40 -11.75
C LYS A 14 8.69 -38.61 -10.98
N LYS A 15 9.05 -39.84 -11.37
CA LYS A 15 8.64 -41.05 -10.64
C LYS A 15 9.20 -41.07 -9.22
N ILE A 16 10.48 -40.72 -9.05
CA ILE A 16 11.12 -40.63 -7.71
C ILE A 16 10.40 -39.60 -6.82
N VAL A 17 10.04 -38.43 -7.37
CA VAL A 17 9.29 -37.41 -6.62
C VAL A 17 7.90 -37.92 -6.24
N LEU A 18 7.21 -38.63 -7.14
CA LEU A 18 5.89 -39.22 -6.87
C LEU A 18 5.94 -40.39 -5.89
N GLU A 19 7.00 -41.19 -5.87
CA GLU A 19 7.22 -42.23 -4.84
C GLU A 19 7.37 -41.61 -3.45
N ARG A 20 7.98 -40.42 -3.36
CA ARG A 20 8.21 -39.73 -2.09
C ARG A 20 6.99 -38.97 -1.57
N PHE A 21 6.32 -38.20 -2.43
CA PHE A 21 5.22 -37.30 -2.02
C PHE A 21 3.83 -37.87 -2.35
N GLY A 22 3.75 -38.95 -3.11
CA GLY A 22 2.50 -39.43 -3.69
C GLY A 22 1.92 -38.47 -4.72
N LYS A 23 0.74 -38.81 -5.26
CA LYS A 23 -0.06 -37.90 -6.10
C LYS A 23 -0.83 -36.90 -5.23
N THR A 24 -0.12 -36.15 -4.39
CA THR A 24 -0.72 -35.15 -3.50
C THR A 24 -0.20 -33.75 -3.83
N CYS A 25 -1.08 -32.75 -3.78
CA CYS A 25 -0.70 -31.36 -4.02
C CYS A 25 0.10 -30.83 -2.83
N PHE A 26 1.37 -30.45 -3.01
CA PHE A 26 2.23 -30.01 -1.91
C PHE A 26 1.67 -28.82 -1.10
N ALA A 27 0.94 -27.92 -1.75
CA ALA A 27 0.39 -26.71 -1.13
C ALA A 27 -0.75 -26.98 -0.15
N THR A 28 -1.61 -27.96 -0.44
CA THR A 28 -2.89 -28.17 0.26
C THR A 28 -3.08 -29.60 0.77
N GLY A 29 -2.29 -30.56 0.29
CA GLY A 29 -2.34 -31.97 0.69
C GLY A 29 -3.42 -32.83 0.03
N HIS A 30 -4.27 -32.26 -0.83
CA HIS A 30 -5.33 -33.03 -1.51
C HIS A 30 -4.77 -33.96 -2.62
N PRO A 31 -5.44 -35.09 -2.92
CA PRO A 31 -5.05 -35.96 -4.03
C PRO A 31 -5.18 -35.25 -5.39
N ILE A 32 -4.35 -35.62 -6.36
CA ILE A 32 -4.39 -35.11 -7.74
C ILE A 32 -4.96 -36.22 -8.64
N ASP A 33 -6.14 -35.98 -9.23
CA ASP A 33 -6.93 -37.00 -9.92
C ASP A 33 -6.35 -37.45 -11.28
N THR A 34 -5.57 -36.60 -11.97
CA THR A 34 -5.01 -36.90 -13.30
C THR A 34 -3.54 -36.51 -13.46
N ASP A 35 -2.75 -37.37 -14.11
CA ASP A 35 -1.30 -37.17 -14.30
C ASP A 35 -0.97 -35.97 -15.20
N GLU A 36 -1.84 -35.63 -16.16
CA GLU A 36 -1.69 -34.46 -17.04
C GLU A 36 -1.77 -33.11 -16.29
N ASN A 37 -2.30 -33.10 -15.07
CA ASN A 37 -2.45 -31.91 -14.25
C ASN A 37 -1.37 -31.76 -13.17
N ILE A 38 -0.41 -32.69 -13.08
CA ILE A 38 0.68 -32.64 -12.10
C ILE A 38 1.81 -31.76 -12.63
N GLN A 39 2.13 -30.71 -11.88
CA GLN A 39 3.23 -29.79 -12.12
C GLN A 39 4.31 -30.02 -11.07
N PHE A 40 5.57 -29.97 -11.48
CA PHE A 40 6.71 -30.13 -10.57
C PHE A 40 7.45 -28.81 -10.48
N ASP A 41 7.62 -28.30 -9.26
CA ASP A 41 8.38 -27.07 -9.03
C ASP A 41 9.20 -27.16 -7.74
N HIS A 42 10.08 -26.18 -7.56
CA HIS A 42 11.01 -26.17 -6.44
C HIS A 42 10.29 -25.80 -5.14
N ILE A 43 10.51 -26.60 -4.09
CA ILE A 43 10.03 -26.36 -2.73
C ILE A 43 10.57 -25.02 -2.23
N LYS A 44 11.89 -24.82 -2.34
CA LYS A 44 12.58 -23.53 -2.19
C LYS A 44 13.15 -23.11 -3.54
N ALA A 45 12.94 -21.87 -3.95
CA ALA A 45 13.39 -21.41 -5.26
C ALA A 45 14.92 -21.52 -5.42
N TYR A 46 15.39 -21.90 -6.61
CA TYR A 46 16.83 -22.02 -6.94
C TYR A 46 17.63 -20.74 -6.64
N ALA A 47 17.03 -19.57 -6.89
CA ALA A 47 17.59 -18.26 -6.56
C ALA A 47 17.77 -18.00 -5.04
N GLN A 48 17.34 -18.93 -4.17
CA GLN A 48 17.32 -18.80 -2.71
C GLN A 48 18.17 -19.88 -2.02
N LYS A 49 19.24 -20.35 -2.69
CA LYS A 49 20.11 -21.47 -2.24
C LYS A 49 19.37 -22.81 -2.07
N GLY A 50 18.18 -22.97 -2.68
CA GLY A 50 17.56 -24.29 -2.78
C GLY A 50 18.43 -25.17 -3.68
N ALA A 51 18.90 -26.32 -3.18
CA ALA A 51 19.63 -27.27 -3.99
C ALA A 51 18.79 -27.64 -5.22
N SER A 52 19.42 -27.76 -6.39
CA SER A 52 18.72 -28.21 -7.62
C SER A 52 18.39 -29.69 -7.59
N GLU A 53 18.68 -30.37 -6.50
CA GLU A 53 18.50 -31.80 -6.31
C GLU A 53 17.01 -32.16 -6.30
N ILE A 54 16.72 -33.41 -6.66
CA ILE A 54 15.36 -33.98 -6.68
C ILE A 54 14.64 -33.76 -5.34
N ASP A 55 15.40 -33.71 -4.25
CA ASP A 55 14.93 -33.46 -2.89
C ASP A 55 14.23 -32.11 -2.68
N ASN A 56 14.50 -31.11 -3.53
CA ASN A 56 13.90 -29.80 -3.45
C ASN A 56 12.77 -29.61 -4.47
N ILE A 57 12.21 -30.68 -5.02
CA ILE A 57 11.11 -30.63 -6.00
C ILE A 57 9.92 -31.41 -5.47
N ALA A 58 8.72 -30.83 -5.58
CA ALA A 58 7.48 -31.47 -5.12
C ALA A 58 6.34 -31.32 -6.16
N PRO A 59 5.37 -32.27 -6.17
CA PRO A 59 4.24 -32.21 -7.06
C PRO A 59 3.18 -31.20 -6.60
N MET A 60 2.53 -30.54 -7.54
CA MET A 60 1.48 -29.55 -7.33
C MET A 60 0.43 -29.67 -8.44
N CYS A 61 -0.85 -29.43 -8.12
CA CYS A 61 -1.89 -29.47 -9.16
C CYS A 61 -1.88 -28.20 -10.03
N GLY A 62 -2.34 -28.32 -11.28
CA GLY A 62 -2.35 -27.22 -12.25
C GLY A 62 -3.10 -25.95 -11.78
N LYS A 63 -4.17 -26.09 -11.00
CA LYS A 63 -4.94 -24.95 -10.42
C LYS A 63 -4.07 -24.12 -9.48
N HIS A 64 -3.42 -24.77 -8.51
CA HIS A 64 -2.56 -24.10 -7.53
C HIS A 64 -1.28 -23.57 -8.18
N ASN A 65 -0.74 -24.24 -9.20
CA ASN A 65 0.42 -23.74 -9.93
C ASN A 65 0.13 -22.41 -10.65
N LYS A 66 -1.07 -22.25 -11.23
CA LYS A 66 -1.50 -20.96 -11.82
C LYS A 66 -1.65 -19.86 -10.76
N GLN A 67 -2.25 -20.18 -9.60
CA GLN A 67 -2.44 -19.22 -8.50
C GLN A 67 -1.13 -18.81 -7.82
N LYS A 68 -0.15 -19.71 -7.76
CA LYS A 68 1.18 -19.49 -7.17
C LYS A 68 1.95 -18.36 -7.85
N GLY A 69 1.78 -18.20 -9.16
CA GLY A 69 2.55 -17.24 -9.95
C GLY A 69 4.06 -17.49 -9.84
N GLN A 70 4.79 -16.53 -9.26
CA GLN A 70 6.25 -16.59 -9.10
C GLN A 70 6.72 -17.08 -7.72
N LEU A 71 5.81 -17.42 -6.79
CA LEU A 71 6.17 -17.87 -5.45
C LEU A 71 6.82 -19.26 -5.47
N SER A 72 7.67 -19.54 -4.47
CA SER A 72 8.13 -20.92 -4.21
C SER A 72 6.97 -21.77 -3.68
N LEU A 73 7.06 -23.12 -3.77
CA LEU A 73 5.98 -23.96 -3.23
C LEU A 73 5.82 -23.76 -1.72
N TYR A 74 6.94 -23.57 -1.00
CA TYR A 74 6.92 -23.27 0.44
C TYR A 74 6.24 -21.94 0.75
N ASP A 75 6.65 -20.85 0.10
CA ASP A 75 6.06 -19.53 0.33
C ASP A 75 4.56 -19.53 0.01
N PHE A 76 4.16 -20.22 -1.06
CA PHE A 76 2.75 -20.32 -1.45
C PHE A 76 1.93 -21.14 -0.45
N LYS A 77 2.48 -22.26 0.04
CA LYS A 77 1.83 -23.05 1.10
C LYS A 77 1.59 -22.22 2.36
N VAL A 78 2.60 -21.46 2.79
CA VAL A 78 2.48 -20.57 3.95
C VAL A 78 1.48 -19.45 3.67
N LYS A 79 1.49 -18.89 2.45
CA LYS A 79 0.49 -17.89 2.02
C LYS A 79 -0.94 -18.42 2.18
N LEU A 80 -1.22 -19.64 1.72
CA LEU A 80 -2.55 -20.24 1.87
C LEU A 80 -2.94 -20.44 3.34
N LYS A 81 -2.01 -20.82 4.21
CA LYS A 81 -2.28 -20.92 5.65
C LYS A 81 -2.56 -19.57 6.29
N ILE A 82 -1.85 -18.52 5.87
CA ILE A 82 -2.11 -17.14 6.30
C ILE A 82 -3.47 -16.70 5.77
N ASP A 83 -3.80 -16.99 4.50
CA ASP A 83 -5.11 -16.71 3.92
C ASP A 83 -6.22 -17.35 4.77
N GLU A 84 -6.11 -18.64 5.11
CA GLU A 84 -7.04 -19.38 5.98
C GLU A 84 -7.17 -18.77 7.39
N PHE A 85 -6.08 -18.26 7.96
CA PHE A 85 -6.13 -17.57 9.25
C PHE A 85 -6.93 -16.26 9.16
N PHE A 86 -6.70 -15.46 8.12
CA PHE A 86 -7.40 -14.18 7.91
C PHE A 86 -8.85 -14.34 7.43
N ASP A 87 -9.26 -15.53 6.97
CA ASP A 87 -10.66 -15.82 6.68
C ASP A 87 -11.54 -15.84 7.94
N ASN A 88 -10.95 -15.89 9.14
CA ASN A 88 -11.67 -15.85 10.42
C ASN A 88 -12.14 -14.44 10.82
N GLY A 89 -11.67 -13.37 10.15
CA GLY A 89 -12.11 -12.00 10.42
C GLY A 89 -11.08 -10.92 10.08
N GLU A 90 -11.48 -9.65 10.16
CA GLU A 90 -10.64 -8.49 9.81
C GLU A 90 -9.89 -7.89 11.01
N ASN A 91 -10.36 -8.15 12.24
CA ASN A 91 -9.84 -7.57 13.49
C ASN A 91 -8.98 -8.57 14.30
N LEU A 92 -8.07 -9.25 13.62
CA LEU A 92 -7.25 -10.30 14.23
C LEU A 92 -5.99 -9.72 14.88
N THR A 93 -5.62 -10.20 16.07
CA THR A 93 -4.41 -9.82 16.81
C THR A 93 -3.37 -10.95 16.79
N LEU A 94 -2.21 -10.71 17.43
CA LEU A 94 -1.23 -11.78 17.66
C LEU A 94 -1.80 -12.91 18.52
N LYS A 95 -2.69 -12.61 19.47
CA LYS A 95 -3.35 -13.64 20.29
C LYS A 95 -4.19 -14.58 19.43
N ASP A 96 -4.97 -14.04 18.50
CA ASP A 96 -5.77 -14.85 17.59
C ASP A 96 -4.89 -15.78 16.75
N GLU A 97 -3.71 -15.31 16.31
CA GLU A 97 -2.76 -16.15 15.58
C GLU A 97 -2.17 -17.26 16.48
N LEU A 98 -1.83 -16.95 17.73
CA LEU A 98 -1.35 -17.93 18.70
C LEU A 98 -2.41 -19.00 18.98
N GLU A 99 -3.66 -18.60 19.16
CA GLU A 99 -4.82 -19.49 19.35
C GLU A 99 -5.05 -20.37 18.12
N TYR A 100 -5.02 -19.78 16.92
CA TYR A 100 -5.13 -20.48 15.66
C TYR A 100 -4.04 -21.55 15.51
N LEU A 101 -2.78 -21.18 15.71
CA LEU A 101 -1.65 -22.10 15.60
C LEU A 101 -1.68 -23.20 16.66
N LYS A 102 -2.13 -22.90 17.88
CA LYS A 102 -2.36 -23.90 18.94
C LYS A 102 -3.47 -24.88 18.53
N SER A 103 -4.59 -24.39 17.97
CA SER A 103 -5.70 -25.23 17.52
C SER A 103 -5.29 -26.20 16.41
N LYS A 104 -4.36 -25.79 15.53
CA LYS A 104 -3.77 -26.61 14.47
C LYS A 104 -2.63 -27.52 14.94
N LYS A 105 -2.31 -27.51 16.25
CA LYS A 105 -1.18 -28.25 16.86
C LYS A 105 0.20 -27.83 16.33
N ASP A 106 0.31 -26.62 15.77
CA ASP A 106 1.58 -26.02 15.36
C ASP A 106 2.30 -25.33 16.55
N LEU A 107 1.62 -25.18 17.70
CA LEU A 107 2.14 -24.68 18.98
C LEU A 107 1.69 -25.55 20.16
N ASN A 108 2.56 -25.70 21.16
CA ASN A 108 2.27 -26.43 22.41
C ASN A 108 1.52 -25.56 23.43
N GLY A 109 1.82 -24.26 23.48
CA GLY A 109 1.27 -23.31 24.42
C GLY A 109 1.71 -21.88 24.09
N TYR A 110 1.12 -20.91 24.79
CA TYR A 110 1.46 -19.49 24.77
C TYR A 110 0.97 -18.86 26.08
N GLY A 111 1.53 -17.71 26.46
CA GLY A 111 1.11 -16.94 27.64
C GLY A 111 1.23 -17.67 28.98
N GLU A 112 2.15 -18.63 29.12
CA GLU A 112 2.47 -19.27 30.40
C GLU A 112 2.97 -18.25 31.42
N THR A 113 2.61 -18.45 32.69
CA THR A 113 2.99 -17.54 33.77
C THR A 113 4.46 -17.70 34.15
N ILE A 114 5.10 -16.58 34.46
CA ILE A 114 6.46 -16.49 34.98
C ILE A 114 6.45 -16.07 36.46
N SER A 115 7.52 -16.39 37.18
CA SER A 115 7.72 -15.90 38.56
C SER A 115 9.05 -15.19 38.67
N ILE A 116 9.06 -14.00 39.27
CA ILE A 116 10.30 -13.29 39.59
C ILE A 116 10.77 -13.81 40.95
N ILE A 117 11.91 -14.51 40.96
CA ILE A 117 12.46 -15.15 42.16
C ILE A 117 13.31 -14.17 42.95
N GLU A 118 14.23 -13.49 42.27
CA GLU A 118 15.18 -12.54 42.86
C GLU A 118 15.29 -11.34 41.91
N GLN A 119 15.30 -10.13 42.49
CA GLN A 119 15.60 -8.89 41.79
C GLN A 119 16.66 -8.14 42.59
N GLU A 120 17.84 -8.01 42.00
CA GLU A 120 18.95 -7.22 42.53
C GLU A 120 19.11 -5.94 41.69
N GLU A 121 20.08 -5.09 42.06
CA GLU A 121 20.32 -3.81 41.38
C GLU A 121 20.64 -3.98 39.89
N ASN A 122 21.44 -5.00 39.54
CA ASN A 122 21.90 -5.25 38.17
C ASN A 122 21.46 -6.61 37.59
N SER A 123 20.70 -7.40 38.34
CA SER A 123 20.33 -8.76 37.94
C SER A 123 18.87 -9.06 38.27
N ILE A 124 18.22 -9.84 37.42
CA ILE A 124 16.89 -10.40 37.68
C ILE A 124 16.90 -11.89 37.38
N LYS A 125 16.30 -12.66 38.28
CA LYS A 125 16.11 -14.11 38.15
C LYS A 125 14.64 -14.41 37.97
N VAL A 126 14.31 -14.95 36.81
CA VAL A 126 12.95 -15.31 36.43
C VAL A 126 12.85 -16.81 36.29
N GLU A 127 11.83 -17.40 36.93
CA GLU A 127 11.44 -18.78 36.71
C GLU A 127 10.60 -18.87 35.43
N ILE A 128 11.11 -19.62 34.46
CA ILE A 128 10.45 -19.90 33.19
C ILE A 128 10.40 -21.41 33.04
N GLN A 129 9.19 -22.00 32.99
CA GLN A 129 9.00 -23.45 32.82
C GLN A 129 9.81 -24.30 33.82
N ASN A 130 9.75 -23.94 35.11
CA ASN A 130 10.50 -24.57 36.21
C ASN A 130 12.03 -24.52 36.03
N LYS A 131 12.54 -23.56 35.26
CA LYS A 131 13.97 -23.27 35.10
C LYS A 131 14.25 -21.83 35.45
N ASN A 132 15.25 -21.64 36.30
CA ASN A 132 15.71 -20.32 36.69
C ASN A 132 16.60 -19.74 35.60
N GLN A 133 16.25 -18.56 35.10
CA GLN A 133 17.05 -17.81 34.14
C GLN A 133 17.43 -16.47 34.74
N ASN A 134 18.72 -16.15 34.65
CA ASN A 134 19.27 -14.88 35.11
C ASN A 134 19.44 -13.94 33.91
N PHE A 135 18.98 -12.70 34.04
CA PHE A 135 19.13 -11.64 33.06
C PHE A 135 19.77 -10.40 33.70
N THR A 136 20.49 -9.64 32.90
CA THR A 136 21.00 -8.33 33.30
C THR A 136 19.86 -7.33 33.34
N LEU A 137 19.73 -6.63 34.47
CA LEU A 137 18.74 -5.58 34.66
C LEU A 137 19.32 -4.23 34.24
N TYR A 138 18.54 -3.44 33.51
CA TYR A 138 18.88 -2.10 33.07
C TYR A 138 17.81 -1.13 33.53
N THR A 139 18.20 0.12 33.76
CA THR A 139 17.27 1.19 34.16
C THR A 139 17.20 2.26 33.07
N CYS A 140 15.99 2.69 32.71
CA CYS A 140 15.79 3.77 31.76
C CYS A 140 16.12 5.12 32.42
N PRO A 141 17.11 5.90 31.92
CA PRO A 141 17.55 7.13 32.59
C PRO A 141 16.50 8.26 32.61
N THR A 142 15.41 8.13 31.84
CA THR A 142 14.36 9.14 31.74
C THR A 142 13.12 8.80 32.58
N THR A 143 12.84 7.52 32.78
CA THR A 143 11.61 7.06 33.46
C THR A 143 11.89 6.25 34.72
N ASP A 144 13.16 5.93 34.98
CA ASP A 144 13.63 5.02 36.03
C ASP A 144 13.02 3.62 35.97
N TRP A 145 12.38 3.26 34.84
CA TRP A 145 11.82 1.92 34.66
C TRP A 145 12.92 0.89 34.44
N ASN A 146 12.81 -0.21 35.15
CA ASN A 146 13.67 -1.36 34.96
C ASN A 146 13.22 -2.19 33.75
N TYR A 147 14.17 -2.70 32.99
CA TYR A 147 13.94 -3.57 31.85
C TYR A 147 15.12 -4.54 31.65
N PHE A 148 14.88 -5.63 30.93
CA PHE A 148 15.94 -6.56 30.52
C PHE A 148 15.76 -6.99 29.07
N TYR A 149 16.83 -7.50 28.47
CA TYR A 149 16.79 -8.13 27.16
C TYR A 149 16.88 -9.65 27.31
N ALA A 150 16.04 -10.37 26.59
CA ALA A 150 16.02 -11.83 26.63
C ALA A 150 15.56 -12.43 25.31
N THR A 151 16.04 -13.64 25.02
CA THR A 151 15.50 -14.47 23.93
C THR A 151 14.52 -15.46 24.52
N LEU A 152 13.23 -15.16 24.40
CA LEU A 152 12.14 -15.85 25.09
C LEU A 152 11.45 -16.87 24.17
N PRO A 153 11.07 -18.05 24.70
CA PRO A 153 10.24 -19.01 23.97
C PRO A 153 8.82 -18.47 23.75
N ILE A 154 8.13 -18.89 22.69
CA ILE A 154 6.75 -18.44 22.41
C ILE A 154 5.75 -18.87 23.49
N GLU A 155 6.04 -19.98 24.17
CA GLU A 155 5.20 -20.58 25.19
C GLU A 155 4.90 -19.62 26.36
N ILE A 156 5.76 -18.64 26.63
CA ILE A 156 5.57 -17.64 27.69
C ILE A 156 5.15 -16.26 27.20
N LEU A 157 5.09 -16.07 25.87
CA LEU A 157 4.70 -14.80 25.27
C LEU A 157 3.20 -14.79 25.01
N ASP A 158 2.56 -13.66 25.28
CA ASP A 158 1.15 -13.41 24.97
C ASP A 158 1.00 -12.04 24.30
N SER A 159 -0.16 -11.78 23.71
CA SER A 159 -0.49 -10.48 23.13
C SER A 159 -1.00 -9.51 24.21
N ASP A 160 -0.59 -8.26 24.18
CA ASP A 160 -1.08 -7.19 25.06
C ASP A 160 -2.37 -6.54 24.52
N ASP A 161 -3.37 -7.39 24.26
CA ASP A 161 -4.67 -7.01 23.69
C ASP A 161 -5.61 -6.49 24.78
N ASP A 162 -6.73 -5.87 24.36
CA ASP A 162 -7.84 -5.53 25.25
C ASP A 162 -8.44 -6.83 25.85
N ALA A 163 -8.02 -7.15 27.08
CA ALA A 163 -8.47 -8.32 27.82
C ALA A 163 -8.78 -7.94 29.28
N ASP A 164 -9.74 -8.64 29.89
CA ASP A 164 -10.08 -8.49 31.31
C ASP A 164 -10.46 -7.06 31.75
N ASN A 165 -11.25 -6.34 30.94
CA ASN A 165 -11.70 -4.96 31.20
C ASN A 165 -10.58 -3.92 31.38
N GLU A 166 -9.35 -4.23 30.98
CA GLU A 166 -8.21 -3.30 30.95
C GLU A 166 -7.87 -2.97 29.49
N ILE A 167 -7.57 -1.69 29.22
CA ILE A 167 -7.12 -1.25 27.90
C ILE A 167 -5.72 -1.83 27.63
N GLY A 168 -5.62 -2.69 26.62
CA GLY A 168 -4.38 -3.25 26.12
C GLY A 168 -3.49 -2.17 25.51
N LEU A 169 -2.19 -2.44 25.46
CA LEU A 169 -1.22 -1.50 24.88
C LEU A 169 -1.01 -1.70 23.38
N GLN A 170 -1.65 -2.70 22.78
CA GLN A 170 -1.60 -2.94 21.34
C GLN A 170 -2.49 -1.97 20.57
N PRO A 171 -1.93 -1.14 19.67
CA PRO A 171 -2.69 -0.08 19.00
C PRO A 171 -3.37 -0.52 17.70
N ARG A 172 -3.12 -1.73 17.17
CA ARG A 172 -3.47 -2.12 15.79
C ARG A 172 -3.77 -3.62 15.66
N TYR A 173 -4.54 -3.99 14.63
CA TYR A 173 -4.73 -5.38 14.21
C TYR A 173 -3.61 -5.86 13.26
N LEU A 174 -3.49 -7.18 13.11
CA LEU A 174 -2.63 -7.81 12.13
C LEU A 174 -3.09 -7.46 10.71
N ILE A 175 -2.13 -7.17 9.83
CA ILE A 175 -2.40 -6.89 8.41
C ILE A 175 -1.78 -8.01 7.60
N LYS A 176 -2.64 -8.75 6.89
CA LYS A 176 -2.30 -9.92 6.07
C LYS A 176 -1.06 -9.73 5.20
N GLU A 177 -1.04 -8.68 4.39
CA GLU A 177 0.09 -8.40 3.49
C GLU A 177 1.39 -8.12 4.27
N LYS A 178 1.30 -7.41 5.40
CA LYS A 178 2.48 -7.13 6.24
C LYS A 178 3.04 -8.40 6.87
N VAL A 179 2.18 -9.27 7.41
CA VAL A 179 2.59 -10.56 7.99
C VAL A 179 3.29 -11.42 6.94
N PHE A 180 2.69 -11.55 5.75
CA PHE A 180 3.29 -12.35 4.66
C PHE A 180 4.61 -11.76 4.16
N ASN A 181 4.70 -10.44 4.00
CA ASN A 181 5.93 -9.78 3.57
C ASN A 181 7.05 -9.92 4.62
N LEU A 182 6.73 -9.78 5.91
CA LEU A 182 7.68 -9.98 7.01
C LEU A 182 8.15 -11.43 7.10
N PHE A 183 7.24 -12.41 6.96
CA PHE A 183 7.59 -13.81 6.83
C PHE A 183 8.65 -14.03 5.75
N ARG A 184 8.42 -13.52 4.54
CA ARG A 184 9.38 -13.65 3.43
C ARG A 184 10.69 -12.91 3.68
N HIS A 185 10.63 -11.76 4.34
CA HIS A 185 11.80 -10.95 4.66
C HIS A 185 12.70 -11.67 5.67
N PHE A 186 12.15 -12.18 6.78
CA PHE A 186 12.93 -12.82 7.84
C PHE A 186 13.49 -14.19 7.48
N GLN A 187 13.05 -14.80 6.38
CA GLN A 187 13.74 -15.97 5.82
C GLN A 187 15.17 -15.66 5.36
N ARG A 188 15.51 -14.38 5.12
CA ARG A 188 16.80 -13.97 4.52
C ARG A 188 17.53 -12.90 5.31
N HIS A 189 16.81 -12.17 6.15
CA HIS A 189 17.33 -11.00 6.84
C HIS A 189 17.23 -11.18 8.36
N PRO A 190 18.24 -10.70 9.11
CA PRO A 190 18.19 -10.73 10.55
C PRO A 190 17.09 -9.79 11.09
N VAL A 191 16.60 -10.09 12.28
CA VAL A 191 15.73 -9.20 13.02
C VAL A 191 16.60 -8.13 13.66
N LEU A 192 16.42 -6.87 13.26
CA LEU A 192 17.29 -5.77 13.71
C LEU A 192 16.92 -5.23 15.10
N GLN A 193 15.64 -5.27 15.44
CA GLN A 193 15.12 -4.71 16.68
C GLN A 193 14.34 -5.79 17.44
N PRO A 194 14.52 -5.91 18.78
CA PRO A 194 13.72 -6.81 19.58
C PRO A 194 12.25 -6.39 19.59
N SER A 195 11.36 -7.32 19.87
CA SER A 195 9.96 -6.99 20.21
C SER A 195 9.88 -6.41 21.61
N ILE A 196 8.96 -5.49 21.85
CA ILE A 196 8.85 -4.81 23.15
C ILE A 196 7.70 -5.42 23.93
N CYS A 197 8.00 -5.80 25.16
CA CYS A 197 7.10 -6.50 26.06
C CYS A 197 7.04 -5.82 27.42
N ARG A 198 6.00 -6.11 28.19
CA ARG A 198 5.91 -5.79 29.62
C ARG A 198 5.55 -7.03 30.43
N ILE A 199 5.96 -7.04 31.69
CA ILE A 199 5.42 -7.99 32.67
C ILE A 199 4.14 -7.40 33.24
N HIS A 200 3.03 -8.13 33.14
CA HIS A 200 1.76 -7.79 33.75
C HIS A 200 1.08 -9.06 34.26
N LYS A 201 0.61 -9.07 35.51
CA LYS A 201 -0.05 -10.23 36.14
C LYS A 201 0.72 -11.55 35.91
N ASN A 202 2.03 -11.53 36.13
CA ASN A 202 2.94 -12.68 35.93
C ASN A 202 2.99 -13.23 34.50
N LYS A 203 2.59 -12.47 33.48
CA LYS A 203 2.72 -12.81 32.06
C LYS A 203 3.61 -11.82 31.35
N ILE A 204 4.26 -12.27 30.28
CA ILE A 204 5.01 -11.39 29.38
C ILE A 204 4.12 -11.05 28.19
N LEU A 205 3.63 -9.80 28.16
CA LEU A 205 2.72 -9.31 27.13
C LEU A 205 3.47 -8.49 26.09
N VAL A 206 3.30 -8.82 24.82
CA VAL A 206 3.88 -8.12 23.67
C VAL A 206 2.95 -6.99 23.27
N PHE A 207 3.43 -5.75 23.31
CA PHE A 207 2.64 -4.57 22.88
C PHE A 207 3.19 -3.86 21.65
N ASP A 208 4.46 -4.11 21.30
CA ASP A 208 5.07 -3.61 20.05
C ASP A 208 5.88 -4.72 19.36
N GLY A 209 5.67 -4.85 18.05
CA GLY A 209 6.26 -5.93 17.24
C GLY A 209 5.35 -7.13 16.95
N GLN A 210 4.02 -6.99 17.05
CA GLN A 210 3.07 -8.09 16.76
C GLN A 210 3.23 -8.69 15.35
N HIS A 211 3.26 -7.88 14.27
CA HIS A 211 3.42 -8.40 12.89
C HIS A 211 4.76 -9.09 12.69
N LYS A 212 5.78 -8.69 13.46
CA LYS A 212 7.12 -9.27 13.43
C LYS A 212 7.09 -10.68 14.03
N ILE A 213 6.53 -10.83 15.23
CA ILE A 213 6.36 -12.14 15.86
C ILE A 213 5.50 -13.04 14.95
N ALA A 214 4.38 -12.53 14.45
CA ALA A 214 3.50 -13.24 13.53
C ALA A 214 4.24 -13.78 12.30
N GLY A 215 4.93 -12.91 11.54
CA GLY A 215 5.68 -13.33 10.36
C GLY A 215 6.79 -14.36 10.66
N LEU A 216 7.46 -14.24 11.81
CA LEU A 216 8.47 -15.19 12.26
C LEU A 216 7.86 -16.55 12.68
N LEU A 217 6.64 -16.57 13.26
CA LEU A 217 5.90 -17.79 13.60
C LEU A 217 5.55 -18.59 12.35
N TRP A 218 5.07 -17.94 11.30
CA TRP A 218 4.85 -18.57 9.98
C TRP A 218 6.14 -19.10 9.35
N GLY A 219 7.29 -18.53 9.72
CA GLY A 219 8.62 -19.03 9.38
C GLY A 219 9.08 -20.24 10.22
N GLY A 220 8.29 -20.66 11.21
CA GLY A 220 8.60 -21.76 12.13
C GLY A 220 9.47 -21.38 13.32
N ARG A 221 9.75 -20.09 13.54
CA ARG A 221 10.57 -19.63 14.67
C ARG A 221 9.80 -19.75 15.98
N LYS A 222 10.45 -20.27 17.03
CA LYS A 222 9.84 -20.50 18.36
C LYS A 222 10.48 -19.67 19.49
N LYS A 223 11.53 -18.90 19.18
CA LYS A 223 12.23 -18.05 20.15
C LYS A 223 12.39 -16.64 19.59
N PHE A 224 12.18 -15.63 20.44
CA PHE A 224 12.05 -14.23 20.06
C PHE A 224 12.91 -13.33 20.93
N GLU A 225 13.65 -12.42 20.31
CA GLU A 225 14.42 -11.38 20.99
C GLU A 225 13.46 -10.32 21.52
N CYS A 226 13.45 -10.13 22.84
CA CYS A 226 12.49 -9.30 23.54
C CYS A 226 13.20 -8.29 24.44
N LYS A 227 12.69 -7.07 24.48
CA LYS A 227 12.96 -6.07 25.52
C LYS A 227 11.77 -6.04 26.46
N VAL A 228 11.96 -6.42 27.72
CA VAL A 228 10.87 -6.63 28.68
C VAL A 228 10.95 -5.59 29.78
N TYR A 229 9.92 -4.75 29.91
CA TYR A 229 9.77 -3.79 30.99
C TYR A 229 9.16 -4.43 32.24
N LEU A 230 9.72 -4.09 33.41
CA LEU A 230 9.18 -4.46 34.72
C LEU A 230 8.30 -3.32 35.23
N ASN A 231 7.03 -3.62 35.52
CA ASN A 231 6.06 -2.69 36.12
C ASN A 231 6.09 -1.25 35.52
N PRO A 232 6.03 -1.09 34.19
CA PRO A 232 5.97 0.25 33.59
C PRO A 232 4.65 0.95 33.92
N GLU A 233 4.64 2.28 33.96
CA GLU A 233 3.39 3.04 34.09
C GLU A 233 2.61 2.94 32.76
N PRO A 234 1.40 2.34 32.74
CA PRO A 234 0.73 1.99 31.49
C PRO A 234 0.36 3.20 30.63
N ASN A 235 -0.06 4.33 31.22
CA ASN A 235 -0.52 5.49 30.43
C ASN A 235 0.63 6.17 29.70
N LEU A 236 1.76 6.36 30.36
CA LEU A 236 2.97 6.93 29.77
C LEU A 236 3.53 5.99 28.70
N LEU A 237 3.51 4.67 28.96
CA LEU A 237 3.96 3.69 27.98
C LEU A 237 3.07 3.70 26.73
N ASN A 238 1.73 3.77 26.91
CA ASN A 238 0.78 3.86 25.81
C ASN A 238 0.98 5.15 24.99
N LYS A 239 1.06 6.31 25.66
CA LYS A 239 1.32 7.61 25.01
C LYS A 239 2.64 7.60 24.23
N THR A 240 3.67 6.99 24.80
CA THR A 240 4.98 6.85 24.15
C THR A 240 4.88 5.95 22.92
N ASN A 241 4.19 4.81 23.01
CA ASN A 241 3.97 3.89 21.90
C ASN A 241 3.19 4.55 20.76
N ILE A 242 2.06 5.20 21.06
CA ILE A 242 1.25 5.95 20.08
C ILE A 242 2.09 7.06 19.44
N SER A 243 2.80 7.86 20.24
CA SER A 243 3.63 8.96 19.71
C SER A 243 4.78 8.46 18.84
N ALA A 244 5.38 7.32 19.18
CA ALA A 244 6.45 6.69 18.38
C ALA A 244 5.94 6.12 17.05
N HIS A 245 4.69 5.66 16.98
CA HIS A 245 4.08 5.12 15.76
C HIS A 245 3.33 6.16 14.90
N ASP A 246 3.16 7.38 15.41
CA ASP A 246 2.47 8.50 14.75
C ASP A 246 3.42 9.69 14.51
N LYS A 247 3.76 10.44 15.56
CA LYS A 247 4.49 11.71 15.49
C LYS A 247 6.00 11.56 15.28
N PHE A 248 6.59 10.56 15.92
CA PHE A 248 8.04 10.29 15.93
C PHE A 248 8.39 8.99 15.19
N ALA A 249 7.44 8.44 14.43
CA ALA A 249 7.73 7.35 13.50
C ALA A 249 8.92 7.84 12.68
N GLN A 250 10.08 7.20 12.89
CA GLN A 250 11.37 7.61 12.34
C GLN A 250 11.12 8.18 10.96
N THR A 251 11.40 9.48 10.82
CA THR A 251 11.16 10.33 9.65
C THR A 251 11.00 9.42 8.47
N ARG A 252 9.74 9.14 8.06
CA ARG A 252 9.43 8.13 7.04
C ARG A 252 10.49 8.32 5.99
N PHE A 253 11.45 7.38 5.89
CA PHE A 253 12.56 7.61 4.99
C PHE A 253 11.90 7.94 3.66
N PHE A 254 12.16 9.12 3.11
CA PHE A 254 11.42 9.65 1.96
C PHE A 254 11.40 8.64 0.79
N SER A 255 12.29 7.65 0.80
CA SER A 255 12.27 6.44 -0.01
C SER A 255 11.05 5.52 0.17
N SER A 256 10.51 5.28 1.37
CA SER A 256 9.43 4.30 1.57
C SER A 256 8.08 4.74 1.01
N ILE A 257 7.71 6.02 1.16
CA ILE A 257 6.52 6.60 0.51
C ILE A 257 6.74 6.70 -0.99
N MET A 258 7.93 7.15 -1.42
CA MET A 258 8.24 7.18 -2.85
C MET A 258 8.21 5.80 -3.47
N VAL A 259 8.86 4.78 -2.92
CA VAL A 259 8.84 3.40 -3.44
C VAL A 259 7.42 2.83 -3.46
N ALA A 260 6.60 3.15 -2.46
CA ALA A 260 5.18 2.79 -2.45
C ALA A 260 4.39 3.47 -3.59
N LYS A 261 4.64 4.76 -3.86
CA LYS A 261 4.00 5.52 -4.95
C LYS A 261 4.61 5.22 -6.34
N LEU A 262 5.89 4.87 -6.41
CA LEU A 262 6.67 4.56 -7.62
C LEU A 262 6.30 3.21 -8.24
N GLY A 263 5.48 2.39 -7.57
CA GLY A 263 5.18 1.04 -8.02
C GLY A 263 6.39 0.11 -7.98
N ALA A 264 6.16 -1.20 -8.05
CA ALA A 264 7.19 -2.20 -7.73
C ALA A 264 8.43 -2.18 -8.65
N GLN A 265 8.32 -1.71 -9.89
CA GLN A 265 9.45 -1.63 -10.82
C GLN A 265 10.21 -0.31 -10.68
N PHE A 266 9.52 0.82 -10.78
CA PHE A 266 10.13 2.15 -10.70
C PHE A 266 10.70 2.42 -9.29
N GLY A 267 10.06 1.89 -8.24
CA GLY A 267 10.58 1.96 -6.87
C GLY A 267 11.89 1.20 -6.68
N ARG A 268 12.04 0.01 -7.30
CA ARG A 268 13.31 -0.74 -7.26
C ARG A 268 14.44 0.01 -7.99
N GLU A 269 14.14 0.51 -9.18
CA GLU A 269 15.10 1.30 -9.97
C GLU A 269 15.50 2.59 -9.25
N PHE A 270 14.57 3.20 -8.50
CA PHE A 270 14.85 4.37 -7.69
C PHE A 270 15.76 4.05 -6.50
N GLU A 271 15.53 2.95 -5.79
CA GLU A 271 16.43 2.50 -4.72
C GLU A 271 17.84 2.22 -5.25
N GLU A 272 17.96 1.61 -6.43
CA GLU A 272 19.23 1.43 -7.11
C GLU A 272 19.92 2.77 -7.41
N TYR A 273 19.21 3.73 -8.00
CA TYR A 273 19.74 5.08 -8.27
C TYR A 273 20.17 5.82 -7.00
N LYS A 274 19.40 5.69 -5.92
CA LYS A 274 19.70 6.29 -4.62
C LYS A 274 20.96 5.69 -4.00
N SER A 275 21.16 4.37 -4.16
CA SER A 275 22.33 3.65 -3.61
C SER A 275 23.66 3.96 -4.30
N LEU A 276 23.64 4.69 -5.41
CA LEU A 276 24.88 5.12 -6.09
C LEU A 276 25.59 6.21 -5.28
N GLU A 277 26.81 5.93 -4.84
CA GLU A 277 27.70 6.90 -4.18
C GLU A 277 28.35 7.83 -5.22
N ASP A 278 27.58 8.74 -5.81
CA ASP A 278 28.06 9.67 -6.84
C ASP A 278 28.19 11.13 -6.35
N ASN A 279 27.94 11.41 -5.07
CA ASN A 279 27.88 12.76 -4.47
C ASN A 279 26.99 13.76 -5.24
N LYS A 280 26.09 13.27 -6.12
CA LYS A 280 25.16 14.10 -6.87
C LYS A 280 23.83 14.19 -6.14
N THR A 281 23.19 15.35 -6.25
CA THR A 281 21.80 15.56 -5.84
C THR A 281 20.91 14.54 -6.53
N LYS A 282 20.15 13.76 -5.74
CA LYS A 282 19.24 12.74 -6.27
C LYS A 282 17.94 13.42 -6.68
N SER A 283 17.82 13.78 -7.95
CA SER A 283 16.65 14.47 -8.53
C SER A 283 15.86 13.59 -9.49
N GLU A 284 14.63 13.97 -9.84
CA GLU A 284 13.83 13.19 -10.80
C GLU A 284 14.47 13.23 -12.18
N LEU A 285 15.03 14.38 -12.57
CA LEU A 285 15.78 14.52 -13.81
C LEU A 285 17.02 13.62 -13.81
N GLY A 286 17.75 13.58 -12.69
CA GLY A 286 18.91 12.69 -12.51
C GLY A 286 18.53 11.21 -12.60
N PHE A 287 17.42 10.83 -11.97
CA PHE A 287 16.88 9.48 -12.01
C PHE A 287 16.44 9.06 -13.43
N LEU A 288 15.75 9.94 -14.16
CA LEU A 288 15.36 9.67 -15.53
C LEU A 288 16.56 9.51 -16.46
N ASN A 289 17.61 10.33 -16.28
CA ASN A 289 18.85 10.18 -17.02
C ASN A 289 19.54 8.84 -16.71
N TYR A 290 19.55 8.42 -15.43
CA TYR A 290 20.05 7.11 -15.02
C TYR A 290 19.30 5.95 -15.71
N ILE A 291 17.96 5.98 -15.72
CA ILE A 291 17.15 4.95 -16.41
C ILE A 291 17.44 4.98 -17.91
N LYS A 292 17.52 6.17 -18.52
CA LYS A 292 17.80 6.34 -19.94
C LYS A 292 19.12 5.68 -20.34
N GLU A 293 20.17 5.85 -19.54
CA GLU A 293 21.47 5.23 -19.77
C GLU A 293 21.44 3.71 -19.54
N LYS A 294 20.76 3.27 -18.47
CA LYS A 294 20.66 1.85 -18.09
C LYS A 294 19.88 1.02 -19.11
N GLU A 295 18.75 1.54 -19.61
CA GLU A 295 17.84 0.82 -20.49
C GLU A 295 17.91 1.27 -21.96
N GLN A 296 18.78 2.22 -22.30
CA GLN A 296 18.93 2.80 -23.64
C GLN A 296 17.61 3.32 -24.25
N LEU A 297 16.72 3.86 -23.41
CA LEU A 297 15.41 4.36 -23.84
C LEU A 297 15.52 5.65 -24.65
N THR A 298 14.58 5.84 -25.57
CA THR A 298 14.38 7.14 -26.22
C THR A 298 13.77 8.15 -25.24
N LYS A 299 13.96 9.45 -25.52
CA LYS A 299 13.36 10.53 -24.70
C LYS A 299 11.83 10.44 -24.65
N ALA A 300 11.20 9.98 -25.73
CA ALA A 300 9.75 9.82 -25.80
C ALA A 300 9.24 8.69 -24.90
N GLU A 301 9.90 7.53 -24.91
CA GLU A 301 9.56 6.38 -24.05
C GLU A 301 9.77 6.70 -22.58
N LEU A 302 10.88 7.37 -22.26
CA LEU A 302 11.19 7.81 -20.90
C LEU A 302 10.12 8.75 -20.36
N ASN A 303 9.71 9.75 -21.15
CA ASN A 303 8.65 10.69 -20.76
C ASN A 303 7.29 9.99 -20.62
N LYS A 304 6.97 9.03 -21.50
CA LYS A 304 5.74 8.24 -21.39
C LYS A 304 5.72 7.41 -20.12
N ARG A 305 6.85 6.76 -19.79
CA ARG A 305 7.01 5.96 -18.57
C ARG A 305 6.91 6.83 -17.32
N PHE A 306 7.57 7.98 -17.31
CA PHE A 306 7.50 8.93 -16.20
C PHE A 306 6.09 9.45 -15.97
N ARG A 307 5.38 9.85 -17.03
CA ARG A 307 3.97 10.29 -16.91
C ARG A 307 3.06 9.18 -16.41
N SER A 308 3.22 7.96 -16.92
CA SER A 308 2.46 6.80 -16.45
C SER A 308 2.67 6.58 -14.95
N PHE A 309 3.91 6.74 -14.47
CA PHE A 309 4.23 6.71 -13.05
C PHE A 309 3.48 7.80 -12.26
N LEU A 310 3.53 9.06 -12.71
CA LEU A 310 2.85 10.16 -12.01
C LEU A 310 1.35 9.90 -11.90
N TYR A 311 0.73 9.40 -12.97
CA TYR A 311 -0.70 9.14 -12.98
C TYR A 311 -1.08 7.98 -12.06
N ASN A 312 -0.33 6.87 -12.11
CA ASN A 312 -0.58 5.72 -11.23
C ASN A 312 -0.38 6.09 -9.75
N SER A 313 0.61 6.93 -9.43
CA SER A 313 0.84 7.41 -8.06
C SER A 313 -0.36 8.12 -7.44
N ILE A 314 -1.20 8.74 -8.28
CA ILE A 314 -2.40 9.46 -7.85
C ILE A 314 -3.61 8.52 -7.83
N LEU A 315 -3.72 7.63 -8.81
CA LEU A 315 -4.85 6.69 -8.92
C LEU A 315 -4.78 5.53 -7.94
N ASP A 316 -3.59 5.05 -7.62
CA ASP A 316 -3.37 3.95 -6.66
C ASP A 316 -3.37 4.43 -5.20
N ASP A 317 -3.50 5.75 -4.95
CA ASP A 317 -3.63 6.28 -3.59
C ASP A 317 -4.96 5.81 -2.97
N SER A 318 -4.89 5.15 -1.82
CA SER A 318 -6.07 4.58 -1.14
C SER A 318 -7.11 5.63 -0.74
N ASN A 319 -6.72 6.90 -0.65
CA ASN A 319 -7.65 7.99 -0.33
C ASN A 319 -8.36 8.55 -1.56
N ASN A 320 -8.00 8.13 -2.77
CA ASN A 320 -8.61 8.62 -4.01
C ASN A 320 -9.94 7.91 -4.29
N LYS A 321 -11.05 8.56 -3.92
CA LYS A 321 -12.41 8.03 -4.11
C LYS A 321 -12.80 7.99 -5.59
N LEU A 322 -12.31 8.93 -6.40
CA LEU A 322 -12.61 9.00 -7.83
C LEU A 322 -12.01 7.83 -8.61
N ALA A 323 -10.89 7.25 -8.14
CA ALA A 323 -10.21 6.14 -8.81
C ALA A 323 -11.12 4.94 -9.07
N ASN A 324 -12.11 4.70 -8.19
CA ASN A 324 -13.09 3.61 -8.34
C ASN A 324 -13.99 3.77 -9.58
N TYR A 325 -14.14 4.99 -10.10
CA TYR A 325 -14.95 5.31 -11.28
C TYR A 325 -14.11 5.40 -12.57
N VAL A 326 -12.81 5.05 -12.48
CA VAL A 326 -11.88 5.07 -13.60
C VAL A 326 -11.71 3.66 -14.16
N SER A 327 -12.01 3.51 -15.45
CA SER A 327 -11.83 2.26 -16.18
C SER A 327 -10.35 1.96 -16.33
N LYS A 328 -9.98 0.71 -16.00
CA LYS A 328 -8.65 0.14 -16.29
C LYS A 328 -8.44 -0.14 -17.78
N GLY A 329 -9.48 -0.06 -18.59
CA GLY A 329 -9.45 -0.25 -20.04
C GLY A 329 -9.64 1.04 -20.84
N ASN A 330 -9.55 0.93 -22.16
CA ASN A 330 -9.73 2.07 -23.08
C ASN A 330 -11.19 2.43 -23.36
N ARG A 331 -12.14 1.79 -22.66
CA ARG A 331 -13.58 2.03 -22.82
C ARG A 331 -14.20 2.32 -21.46
N SER A 332 -15.07 3.33 -21.42
CA SER A 332 -15.92 3.57 -20.27
C SER A 332 -16.95 2.44 -20.15
N SER A 333 -17.41 2.22 -18.93
CA SER A 333 -18.52 1.33 -18.60
C SER A 333 -19.53 2.10 -17.77
N VAL A 334 -20.66 1.48 -17.46
CA VAL A 334 -21.69 2.09 -16.60
C VAL A 334 -21.21 2.20 -15.15
N GLU A 335 -20.33 1.29 -14.71
CA GLU A 335 -19.69 1.34 -13.38
C GLU A 335 -18.50 2.30 -13.34
N THR A 336 -17.74 2.39 -14.44
CA THR A 336 -16.53 3.21 -14.57
C THR A 336 -16.69 4.20 -15.73
N PRO A 337 -17.38 5.34 -15.51
CA PRO A 337 -17.70 6.29 -16.56
C PRO A 337 -16.47 7.03 -17.12
N ILE A 338 -15.40 7.12 -16.35
CA ILE A 338 -14.18 7.83 -16.72
C ILE A 338 -13.15 6.82 -17.25
N THR A 339 -12.41 7.20 -18.30
CA THR A 339 -11.27 6.40 -18.77
C THR A 339 -9.95 7.09 -18.42
N MET A 340 -8.86 6.32 -18.42
CA MET A 340 -7.51 6.87 -18.24
C MET A 340 -7.20 7.97 -19.27
N ASP A 341 -7.52 7.73 -20.55
CA ASP A 341 -7.28 8.70 -21.63
C ASP A 341 -8.02 10.03 -21.38
N MET A 342 -9.22 9.97 -20.82
CA MET A 342 -9.97 11.17 -20.44
C MET A 342 -9.25 11.96 -19.36
N LEU A 343 -8.79 11.31 -18.28
CA LEU A 343 -8.05 11.98 -17.20
C LEU A 343 -6.72 12.56 -17.70
N GLU A 344 -5.99 11.83 -18.54
CA GLU A 344 -4.72 12.27 -19.12
C GLU A 344 -4.87 13.56 -19.94
N LYS A 345 -5.96 13.67 -20.71
CA LYS A 345 -6.25 14.81 -21.59
C LYS A 345 -7.04 15.93 -20.94
N SER A 346 -7.50 15.74 -19.70
CA SER A 346 -8.31 16.71 -18.94
C SER A 346 -7.60 17.12 -17.65
N ILE A 347 -7.83 16.40 -16.55
CA ILE A 347 -7.36 16.77 -15.23
C ILE A 347 -5.83 16.74 -15.17
N PHE A 348 -5.18 15.65 -15.58
CA PHE A 348 -3.72 15.54 -15.49
C PHE A 348 -2.99 16.45 -16.48
N SER A 349 -3.57 16.78 -17.63
CA SER A 349 -2.92 17.73 -18.55
C SER A 349 -2.92 19.16 -18.04
N ASN A 350 -3.93 19.54 -17.26
CA ASN A 350 -4.13 20.90 -16.76
C ASN A 350 -3.55 21.09 -15.35
N PHE A 351 -3.80 20.16 -14.42
CA PHE A 351 -3.52 20.36 -13.00
C PHE A 351 -2.23 19.71 -12.50
N LEU A 352 -1.66 18.74 -13.23
CA LEU A 352 -0.44 18.03 -12.81
C LEU A 352 0.79 18.57 -13.55
N PHE A 353 1.84 18.88 -12.81
CA PHE A 353 3.14 19.26 -13.33
C PHE A 353 3.90 18.04 -13.87
N ARG A 354 3.79 17.79 -15.16
CA ARG A 354 4.28 16.56 -15.83
C ARG A 354 5.78 16.57 -16.18
N GLN A 355 6.53 17.60 -15.79
CA GLN A 355 7.97 17.68 -16.04
C GLN A 355 8.75 17.13 -14.83
N PRO A 356 9.90 16.48 -15.05
CA PRO A 356 10.77 16.07 -13.96
C PRO A 356 11.36 17.28 -13.25
N VAL A 357 11.40 17.24 -11.92
CA VAL A 357 12.02 18.30 -11.12
C VAL A 357 13.50 18.02 -10.83
N GLU A 358 14.28 19.08 -10.71
CA GLU A 358 15.71 19.03 -10.36
C GLU A 358 15.96 19.10 -8.85
N THR A 359 14.92 19.39 -8.06
CA THR A 359 14.99 19.43 -6.61
C THR A 359 15.42 18.09 -6.03
N ASP A 360 16.16 18.13 -4.93
CA ASP A 360 16.60 16.95 -4.22
C ASP A 360 15.41 16.17 -3.65
N MET A 361 15.19 14.97 -4.19
CA MET A 361 14.12 14.05 -3.81
C MET A 361 14.31 13.47 -2.41
N THR A 362 15.50 13.63 -1.80
CA THR A 362 15.81 13.11 -0.46
C THR A 362 15.55 14.11 0.66
N THR A 363 15.15 15.33 0.31
CA THR A 363 14.95 16.44 1.26
C THR A 363 13.49 16.88 1.32
N ASP A 364 13.14 17.56 2.40
CA ASP A 364 11.81 18.18 2.59
C ASP A 364 11.45 19.23 1.51
N LYS A 365 12.43 19.63 0.66
CA LYS A 365 12.19 20.51 -0.49
C LYS A 365 11.48 19.81 -1.65
N TYR A 366 11.29 18.50 -1.58
CA TYR A 366 10.61 17.73 -2.62
C TYR A 366 9.09 17.88 -2.53
N ILE A 367 8.52 18.78 -3.35
CA ILE A 367 7.09 19.16 -3.29
C ILE A 367 6.17 18.15 -4.00
N ARG A 368 6.70 17.13 -4.69
CA ARG A 368 5.88 16.17 -5.46
C ARG A 368 4.86 15.43 -4.59
N GLU A 369 5.21 15.11 -3.35
CA GLU A 369 4.26 14.48 -2.43
C GLU A 369 3.09 15.41 -2.13
N THR A 370 3.35 16.68 -1.85
CA THR A 370 2.33 17.71 -1.69
C THR A 370 1.47 17.83 -2.94
N GLU A 371 2.07 17.81 -4.13
CA GLU A 371 1.33 17.87 -5.39
C GLU A 371 0.37 16.69 -5.57
N PHE A 372 0.84 15.46 -5.30
CA PHE A 372 -0.02 14.28 -5.34
C PHE A 372 -1.17 14.40 -4.34
N ASN A 373 -0.89 14.82 -3.11
CA ASN A 373 -1.93 15.01 -2.10
C ASN A 373 -2.94 16.10 -2.51
N ASN A 374 -2.47 17.20 -3.12
CA ASN A 374 -3.34 18.25 -3.64
C ASN A 374 -4.24 17.74 -4.78
N LEU A 375 -3.70 16.95 -5.69
CA LEU A 375 -4.45 16.34 -6.78
C LEU A 375 -5.46 15.30 -6.28
N VAL A 376 -5.09 14.46 -5.30
CA VAL A 376 -6.04 13.53 -4.66
C VAL A 376 -7.17 14.30 -3.99
N LYS A 377 -6.88 15.40 -3.29
CA LYS A 377 -7.91 16.29 -2.74
C LYS A 377 -8.82 16.88 -3.84
N LEU A 378 -8.26 17.37 -4.94
CA LEU A 378 -9.02 17.86 -6.08
C LEU A 378 -9.97 16.78 -6.65
N LEU A 379 -9.45 15.57 -6.89
CA LEU A 379 -10.23 14.45 -7.40
C LEU A 379 -11.34 14.03 -6.43
N ASN A 380 -11.07 14.06 -5.12
CA ASN A 380 -12.08 13.79 -4.10
C ASN A 380 -13.16 14.87 -4.06
N ILE A 381 -12.82 16.15 -4.26
CA ILE A 381 -13.82 17.23 -4.37
C ILE A 381 -14.68 17.02 -5.62
N ILE A 382 -14.08 16.68 -6.77
CA ILE A 382 -14.84 16.36 -7.99
C ILE A 382 -15.78 15.18 -7.71
N TYR A 383 -15.29 14.13 -7.04
CA TYR A 383 -16.12 12.99 -6.65
C TYR A 383 -17.29 13.41 -5.76
N GLU A 384 -17.03 14.12 -4.66
CA GLU A 384 -18.05 14.51 -3.68
C GLU A 384 -19.11 15.44 -4.26
N GLU A 385 -18.73 16.36 -5.14
CA GLU A 385 -19.67 17.30 -5.76
C GLU A 385 -20.37 16.73 -6.99
N SER A 386 -19.99 15.54 -7.50
CA SER A 386 -20.61 14.96 -8.70
C SER A 386 -20.78 13.43 -8.66
N LEU A 387 -19.70 12.65 -8.86
CA LEU A 387 -19.75 11.19 -9.01
C LEU A 387 -20.28 10.45 -7.77
N LEU A 388 -20.34 11.08 -6.61
CA LEU A 388 -21.00 10.53 -5.43
C LEU A 388 -22.47 10.14 -5.71
N ASN A 389 -23.13 10.88 -6.61
CA ASN A 389 -24.51 10.62 -7.03
C ASN A 389 -24.61 9.70 -8.26
N TRP A 390 -23.48 9.18 -8.77
CA TRP A 390 -23.48 8.29 -9.92
C TRP A 390 -24.06 6.93 -9.54
N ASP A 391 -25.04 6.45 -10.31
CA ASP A 391 -25.68 5.18 -10.07
C ASP A 391 -25.58 4.29 -11.32
N SER A 392 -24.87 3.15 -11.20
CA SER A 392 -24.63 2.25 -12.32
C SER A 392 -25.89 1.50 -12.80
N GLU A 393 -26.96 1.49 -12.00
CA GLU A 393 -28.22 0.82 -12.35
C GLU A 393 -29.19 1.74 -13.08
N LYS A 394 -28.97 3.06 -12.98
CA LYS A 394 -29.82 4.06 -13.63
C LYS A 394 -29.42 4.29 -15.08
N THR A 395 -30.42 4.55 -15.91
CA THR A 395 -30.22 4.97 -17.30
C THR A 395 -30.34 6.49 -17.42
N ASN A 396 -29.98 7.03 -18.59
CA ASN A 396 -30.11 8.45 -18.92
C ASN A 396 -31.57 8.98 -18.94
N SER A 397 -32.56 8.16 -18.55
CA SER A 397 -33.91 8.62 -18.23
C SER A 397 -34.01 9.31 -16.87
N ASP A 398 -33.10 9.01 -15.93
CA ASP A 398 -32.99 9.73 -14.66
C ASP A 398 -32.27 11.07 -14.88
N PRO A 399 -32.83 12.21 -14.41
CA PRO A 399 -32.23 13.53 -14.64
C PRO A 399 -30.81 13.68 -14.08
N GLU A 400 -30.53 13.12 -12.90
CA GLU A 400 -29.23 13.21 -12.25
C GLU A 400 -28.20 12.35 -13.01
N GLN A 401 -28.60 11.15 -13.43
CA GLN A 401 -27.75 10.28 -14.25
C GLN A 401 -27.43 10.92 -15.61
N LEU A 402 -28.42 11.54 -16.26
CA LEU A 402 -28.24 12.26 -17.52
C LEU A 402 -27.26 13.42 -17.35
N LYS A 403 -27.43 14.25 -16.31
CA LYS A 403 -26.53 15.35 -15.95
C LYS A 403 -25.08 14.86 -15.81
N LEU A 404 -24.85 13.84 -14.97
CA LEU A 404 -23.50 13.31 -14.76
C LEU A 404 -22.91 12.70 -16.03
N SER A 405 -23.71 12.01 -16.84
CA SER A 405 -23.25 11.44 -18.11
C SER A 405 -22.77 12.51 -19.10
N ARG A 406 -23.40 13.70 -19.07
CA ARG A 406 -22.99 14.86 -19.88
C ARG A 406 -21.71 15.49 -19.35
N ILE A 407 -21.58 15.65 -18.04
CA ILE A 407 -20.36 16.19 -17.40
C ILE A 407 -19.15 15.30 -17.71
N PHE A 408 -19.30 13.99 -17.56
CA PHE A 408 -18.21 13.02 -17.70
C PHE A 408 -18.08 12.41 -19.10
N ARG A 409 -18.75 12.95 -20.12
CA ARG A 409 -18.49 12.52 -21.50
C ARG A 409 -17.07 12.91 -21.92
N SER A 410 -16.38 12.04 -22.66
CA SER A 410 -14.95 12.22 -23.01
C SER A 410 -14.54 13.63 -23.45
N LYS A 411 -15.23 14.21 -24.45
CA LYS A 411 -14.90 15.55 -24.93
C LYS A 411 -15.44 16.68 -24.04
N SER A 412 -16.46 16.39 -23.23
CA SER A 412 -17.02 17.32 -22.24
C SER A 412 -15.98 17.61 -21.15
N ILE A 413 -15.45 16.55 -20.50
CA ILE A 413 -14.44 16.68 -19.45
C ILE A 413 -13.15 17.34 -19.93
N ILE A 414 -12.71 17.04 -21.14
CA ILE A 414 -11.54 17.68 -21.73
C ILE A 414 -11.78 19.18 -21.95
N SER A 415 -13.00 19.60 -22.29
CA SER A 415 -13.35 21.00 -22.53
C SER A 415 -13.56 21.79 -21.24
N TRP A 416 -14.34 21.28 -20.28
CA TRP A 416 -14.59 22.00 -19.04
C TRP A 416 -13.37 22.03 -18.13
N ALA A 417 -12.47 21.02 -18.17
CA ALA A 417 -11.28 21.01 -17.34
C ALA A 417 -10.36 22.21 -17.62
N GLU A 418 -10.29 22.68 -18.87
CA GLU A 418 -9.53 23.89 -19.21
C GLU A 418 -10.19 25.16 -18.65
N ILE A 419 -11.52 25.26 -18.74
CA ILE A 419 -12.27 26.40 -18.20
C ILE A 419 -12.13 26.43 -16.68
N LEU A 420 -12.26 25.27 -16.03
CA LEU A 420 -12.08 25.11 -14.59
C LEU A 420 -10.66 25.45 -14.16
N PHE A 421 -9.64 25.00 -14.91
CA PHE A 421 -8.24 25.32 -14.62
C PHE A 421 -7.98 26.82 -14.67
N ASP A 422 -8.44 27.50 -15.72
CA ASP A 422 -8.31 28.96 -15.83
C ASP A 422 -9.02 29.68 -14.67
N SER A 423 -10.19 29.18 -14.27
CA SER A 423 -10.98 29.75 -13.16
C SER A 423 -10.33 29.56 -11.80
N ILE A 424 -9.78 28.37 -11.52
CA ILE A 424 -9.06 28.08 -10.28
C ILE A 424 -7.78 28.92 -10.22
N CYS A 425 -7.02 29.01 -11.31
CA CYS A 425 -5.84 29.86 -11.38
C CYS A 425 -6.21 31.32 -11.05
N ALA A 426 -7.26 31.85 -11.67
CA ALA A 426 -7.72 33.22 -11.40
C ALA A 426 -8.21 33.42 -9.95
N SER A 427 -8.96 32.45 -9.39
CA SER A 427 -9.44 32.48 -8.00
C SER A 427 -8.28 32.49 -6.99
N LEU A 428 -7.21 31.76 -7.30
CA LEU A 428 -5.98 31.71 -6.51
C LEU A 428 -4.97 32.79 -6.87
N LYS A 429 -5.36 33.74 -7.75
CA LYS A 429 -4.54 34.89 -8.20
C LYS A 429 -3.23 34.47 -8.86
N LEU A 430 -3.25 33.37 -9.61
CA LEU A 430 -2.15 32.87 -10.44
C LEU A 430 -2.32 33.36 -11.87
N PHE A 431 -1.53 34.36 -12.26
CA PHE A 431 -1.64 35.00 -13.56
C PHE A 431 -0.55 34.58 -14.54
N ASP A 432 0.68 34.40 -14.04
CA ASP A 432 1.85 34.07 -14.86
C ASP A 432 1.81 32.62 -15.35
N SER A 433 2.35 32.36 -16.54
CA SER A 433 2.34 31.02 -17.16
C SER A 433 2.99 29.96 -16.29
N ASP A 434 4.12 30.31 -15.66
CA ASP A 434 4.91 29.38 -14.85
C ASP A 434 4.21 29.06 -13.51
N ASP A 435 3.50 30.05 -12.97
CA ASP A 435 2.67 29.87 -11.77
C ASP A 435 1.47 28.96 -12.03
N LYS A 436 0.82 29.15 -13.19
CA LYS A 436 -0.29 28.28 -13.60
C LYS A 436 0.16 26.83 -13.77
N LEU A 437 1.32 26.60 -14.40
CA LEU A 437 1.87 25.25 -14.59
C LEU A 437 2.15 24.53 -13.27
N THR A 438 2.43 25.29 -12.20
CA THR A 438 2.75 24.78 -10.86
C THR A 438 1.60 24.95 -9.88
N LEU A 439 0.36 25.10 -10.35
CA LEU A 439 -0.85 25.29 -9.53
C LEU A 439 -0.96 24.28 -8.39
N MET A 440 -0.79 22.98 -8.68
CA MET A 440 -0.84 21.92 -7.66
C MET A 440 0.53 21.61 -7.07
N HIS A 441 1.62 22.04 -7.72
CA HIS A 441 3.00 21.84 -7.27
C HIS A 441 3.43 22.92 -6.25
N ARG A 442 2.63 23.11 -5.21
CA ARG A 442 2.84 24.09 -4.13
C ARG A 442 2.03 23.70 -2.89
N ASN A 443 2.33 24.33 -1.76
CA ASN A 443 1.49 24.17 -0.57
C ASN A 443 0.19 24.96 -0.73
N LEU A 444 -0.95 24.26 -0.72
CA LEU A 444 -2.28 24.86 -0.76
C LEU A 444 -2.92 24.75 0.62
N SER A 445 -3.46 25.87 1.11
CA SER A 445 -4.21 25.91 2.37
C SER A 445 -5.63 25.37 2.19
N ASP A 446 -6.31 25.03 3.29
CA ASP A 446 -7.72 24.61 3.24
C ASP A 446 -8.62 25.69 2.64
N LYS A 447 -8.33 26.97 2.89
CA LYS A 447 -9.02 28.09 2.22
C LYS A 447 -8.89 28.01 0.70
N ASN A 448 -7.73 27.63 0.18
CA ASN A 448 -7.57 27.46 -1.27
C ASN A 448 -8.42 26.30 -1.80
N PHE A 449 -8.56 25.22 -1.04
CA PHE A 449 -9.44 24.12 -1.40
C PHE A 449 -10.93 24.47 -1.32
N GLU A 450 -11.34 25.34 -0.41
CA GLU A 450 -12.71 25.88 -0.39
C GLU A 450 -13.01 26.71 -1.65
N GLU A 451 -12.07 27.53 -2.12
CA GLU A 451 -12.21 28.25 -3.41
C GLU A 451 -12.29 27.27 -4.60
N ILE A 452 -11.44 26.24 -4.62
CA ILE A 452 -11.49 25.18 -5.64
C ILE A 452 -12.85 24.47 -5.62
N LYS A 453 -13.35 24.13 -4.43
CA LYS A 453 -14.64 23.48 -4.23
C LYS A 453 -15.80 24.37 -4.69
N PHE A 454 -15.74 25.66 -4.42
CA PHE A 454 -16.72 26.62 -4.93
C PHE A 454 -16.78 26.63 -6.46
N ASN A 455 -15.62 26.69 -7.13
CA ASN A 455 -15.53 26.66 -8.59
C ASN A 455 -16.10 25.35 -9.16
N ILE A 456 -15.77 24.20 -8.56
CA ILE A 456 -16.28 22.88 -8.99
C ILE A 456 -17.79 22.79 -8.79
N ARG A 457 -18.31 23.24 -7.64
CA ARG A 457 -19.75 23.26 -7.36
C ARG A 457 -20.51 24.10 -8.38
N ARG A 458 -19.97 25.25 -8.78
CA ARG A 458 -20.54 26.11 -9.83
C ARG A 458 -20.56 25.41 -11.19
N LEU A 459 -19.50 24.69 -11.53
CA LEU A 459 -19.41 23.90 -12.76
C LEU A 459 -20.47 22.79 -12.77
N VAL A 460 -20.59 22.02 -11.70
CA VAL A 460 -21.53 20.89 -11.63
C VAL A 460 -22.98 21.37 -11.62
N ASN A 461 -23.26 22.52 -11.02
CA ASN A 461 -24.61 23.10 -10.96
C ASN A 461 -24.93 24.09 -12.07
N TRP A 462 -24.17 24.09 -13.16
CA TRP A 462 -24.51 24.87 -14.34
C TRP A 462 -25.80 24.35 -14.97
N ASN A 463 -26.81 25.22 -15.07
CA ASN A 463 -28.20 24.89 -15.42
C ASN A 463 -28.36 24.13 -16.74
N VAL A 464 -27.44 24.31 -17.69
CA VAL A 464 -27.52 23.67 -18.99
C VAL A 464 -27.34 22.15 -18.89
N TRP A 465 -26.67 21.65 -17.84
CA TRP A 465 -26.57 20.20 -17.61
C TRP A 465 -27.92 19.54 -17.35
N ASP A 466 -28.88 20.28 -16.79
CA ASP A 466 -30.22 19.81 -16.42
C ASP A 466 -31.23 19.88 -17.59
N SER A 467 -30.76 20.20 -18.81
CA SER A 467 -31.62 20.27 -20.00
C SER A 467 -32.32 18.93 -20.27
N PRO A 468 -33.54 18.89 -20.83
CA PRO A 468 -34.20 17.64 -21.19
C PRO A 468 -33.36 16.75 -22.11
N LEU A 469 -33.62 15.44 -22.13
CA LEU A 469 -32.97 14.50 -23.04
C LEU A 469 -33.23 14.91 -24.51
N ASN A 470 -32.22 14.80 -25.37
CA ASN A 470 -32.22 15.24 -26.77
C ASN A 470 -32.22 16.77 -26.97
N SER A 471 -31.80 17.52 -25.97
CA SER A 471 -31.53 18.96 -26.11
C SER A 471 -30.25 19.20 -26.94
N ASP A 472 -30.02 20.46 -27.33
CA ASP A 472 -28.84 20.86 -28.12
C ASP A 472 -27.50 20.40 -27.52
N ILE A 473 -27.42 20.27 -26.18
CA ILE A 473 -26.24 19.78 -25.48
C ILE A 473 -25.88 18.33 -25.87
N ASP A 474 -26.85 17.45 -26.12
CA ASP A 474 -26.56 16.05 -26.43
C ASP A 474 -25.94 15.93 -27.84
N ARG A 475 -26.37 16.80 -28.75
CA ARG A 475 -25.79 16.96 -30.08
C ARG A 475 -24.37 17.54 -30.01
N ILE A 476 -24.19 18.69 -29.35
CA ILE A 476 -22.90 19.40 -29.32
C ILE A 476 -21.81 18.56 -28.65
N LEU A 477 -22.15 17.77 -27.63
CA LEU A 477 -21.19 16.93 -26.92
C LEU A 477 -20.59 15.81 -27.81
N SER A 478 -21.13 15.60 -29.01
CA SER A 478 -20.58 14.69 -30.02
C SER A 478 -19.53 15.35 -30.94
N ASP A 479 -19.51 16.69 -31.02
CA ASP A 479 -18.60 17.48 -31.85
C ASP A 479 -17.16 17.48 -31.32
N ASN A 480 -16.25 18.22 -31.96
CA ASN A 480 -14.87 18.31 -31.51
C ASN A 480 -14.74 19.16 -30.23
N LYS A 481 -13.60 19.01 -29.53
CA LYS A 481 -13.30 19.73 -28.27
C LYS A 481 -13.46 21.25 -28.39
N SER A 482 -12.94 21.85 -29.46
CA SER A 482 -12.92 23.30 -29.64
C SER A 482 -14.33 23.87 -29.77
N GLU A 483 -15.19 23.20 -30.53
CA GLU A 483 -16.60 23.59 -30.67
C GLU A 483 -17.37 23.44 -29.36
N ILE A 484 -17.16 22.34 -28.63
CA ILE A 484 -17.78 22.13 -27.30
C ILE A 484 -17.36 23.25 -26.33
N LYS A 485 -16.06 23.58 -26.26
CA LYS A 485 -15.54 24.63 -25.38
C LYS A 485 -16.11 26.01 -25.75
N LYS A 486 -16.21 26.30 -27.05
CA LYS A 486 -16.81 27.56 -27.54
C LYS A 486 -18.28 27.64 -27.14
N TRP A 487 -19.02 26.56 -27.36
CA TRP A 487 -20.44 26.46 -27.02
C TRP A 487 -20.69 26.58 -25.51
N PHE A 488 -19.86 25.95 -24.67
CA PHE A 488 -19.91 26.14 -23.21
C PHE A 488 -19.81 27.62 -22.83
N LYS A 489 -18.85 28.35 -23.41
CA LYS A 489 -18.70 29.79 -23.16
C LYS A 489 -19.88 30.62 -23.67
N GLU A 490 -20.40 30.31 -24.85
CA GLU A 490 -21.59 30.97 -25.43
C GLU A 490 -22.84 30.77 -24.57
N LYS A 491 -22.93 29.65 -23.86
CA LYS A 491 -24.02 29.31 -22.94
C LYS A 491 -23.77 29.73 -21.49
N GLY A 492 -22.74 30.55 -21.23
CA GLY A 492 -22.48 31.15 -19.92
C GLY A 492 -21.49 30.39 -19.03
N LEU A 493 -21.02 29.19 -19.42
CA LEU A 493 -19.97 28.48 -18.69
C LEU A 493 -18.60 29.10 -18.98
N THR A 494 -18.34 30.22 -18.31
CA THR A 494 -17.11 31.02 -18.43
C THR A 494 -16.29 30.94 -17.15
N THR A 495 -15.03 31.38 -17.22
CA THR A 495 -14.18 31.53 -16.03
C THR A 495 -14.81 32.49 -15.02
N GLY A 496 -15.39 33.61 -15.48
CA GLY A 496 -16.09 34.56 -14.62
C GLY A 496 -17.27 33.92 -13.88
N TYR A 497 -18.10 33.13 -14.58
CA TYR A 497 -19.21 32.40 -13.96
C TYR A 497 -18.72 31.46 -12.86
N LEU A 498 -17.68 30.65 -13.12
CA LEU A 498 -17.13 29.72 -12.13
C LEU A 498 -16.55 30.42 -10.90
N MET A 499 -16.04 31.65 -11.06
CA MET A 499 -15.60 32.53 -9.97
C MET A 499 -16.73 33.25 -9.22
N GLY A 500 -17.99 33.12 -9.67
CA GLY A 500 -19.16 33.68 -8.99
C GLY A 500 -19.85 34.86 -9.69
N ALA A 501 -19.48 35.21 -10.94
CA ALA A 501 -20.25 36.15 -11.74
C ALA A 501 -21.63 35.56 -12.10
N SER A 502 -22.65 36.42 -12.27
CA SER A 502 -23.95 36.00 -12.80
C SER A 502 -23.81 35.37 -14.19
N GLU A 503 -24.71 34.44 -14.52
CA GLU A 503 -24.79 33.80 -15.86
C GLU A 503 -24.97 34.81 -16.99
#